data_AF-A0A8H4IQ71-F1
#
_entry.id   AF-A0A8H4IQ71-F1
#
_cell.length_a   1.000
_cell.length_b   1.000
_cell.length_c   1.000
_cell.angle_alpha   90.00
_cell.angle_beta   90.00
_cell.angle_gamma   90.00
#
_symmetry.space_group_name_H-M   'P 1'
#
loop_
_entity.id
_entity.type
_entity.pdbx_description
1 polymer ?
#
loop_
_entity_poly.entity_id
_entity_poly.type
_entity_poly.pdbx_seq_one_letter_code
_entity_poly.pdbx_strand_id
1 'polypeptide(L)'
;MKQYGYSWFEKLLEQNPRIFRGTATPATVIGSSEGNWTVSFTTTLGGALTAPYNISYPEQGTFVSWPQTGAILRSAPHPEGAKLLHSFMLSEERQSTMGVWSVRTDILGPSGFPKILDMPGTDPTLFSKWVSDRAAVERLRFFFEDRLGPADAISPLKDDI
;
A
#
# COMPACT_ATOMS: atom_id res chain seq x y z
N MET A 1 -9.50 12.51 8.03
CA MET A 1 -10.38 13.05 9.09
C MET A 1 -9.65 13.88 10.14
N LYS A 2 -8.57 13.41 10.79
CA LYS A 2 -7.94 14.17 11.89
C LYS A 2 -7.15 15.41 11.44
N GLN A 3 -6.35 15.29 10.37
CA GLN A 3 -5.49 16.39 9.90
C GLN A 3 -6.27 17.43 9.08
N TYR A 4 -6.97 16.98 8.03
CA TYR A 4 -7.67 17.87 7.09
C TYR A 4 -9.21 17.82 7.20
N GLY A 5 -9.73 17.19 8.25
CA GLY A 5 -11.17 17.11 8.46
C GLY A 5 -11.91 16.20 7.48
N TYR A 6 -13.23 16.32 7.51
CA TYR A 6 -14.15 15.70 6.55
C TYR A 6 -14.19 16.45 5.22
N SER A 7 -14.05 17.78 5.25
CA SER A 7 -14.13 18.64 4.07
C SER A 7 -13.09 18.31 3.01
N TRP A 8 -11.92 17.79 3.39
CA TRP A 8 -10.95 17.25 2.43
C TRP A 8 -11.52 16.08 1.63
N PHE A 9 -12.23 15.18 2.30
CA PHE A 9 -12.83 14.02 1.65
C PHE A 9 -13.99 14.43 0.75
N GLU A 10 -14.82 15.39 1.16
CA GLU A 10 -15.88 15.93 0.29
C GLU A 10 -15.31 16.52 -1.00
N LYS A 11 -14.23 17.31 -0.91
CA LYS A 11 -13.52 17.85 -2.08
C LYS A 11 -12.91 16.77 -2.97
N LEU A 12 -12.48 15.64 -2.39
CA LEU A 12 -12.03 14.49 -3.18
C LEU A 12 -13.19 13.89 -3.98
N LEU A 13 -14.38 13.75 -3.37
CA LEU A 13 -15.56 13.21 -4.06
C LEU A 13 -16.05 14.13 -5.18
N GLU A 14 -15.91 15.45 -5.02
CA GLU A 14 -16.21 16.43 -6.08
C GLU A 14 -15.35 16.23 -7.35
N GLN A 15 -14.17 15.59 -7.24
CA GLN A 15 -13.34 15.24 -8.40
C GLN A 15 -13.85 14.00 -9.15
N ASN A 16 -14.96 13.38 -8.71
CA ASN A 16 -15.54 12.16 -9.27
C ASN A 16 -14.49 11.05 -9.51
N PRO A 17 -13.75 10.64 -8.48
CA PRO A 17 -12.66 9.68 -8.63
C PRO A 17 -13.22 8.32 -9.06
N ARG A 18 -12.49 7.62 -9.94
CA ARG A 18 -12.83 6.25 -10.29
C ARG A 18 -12.35 5.29 -9.20
N ILE A 19 -13.28 4.48 -8.70
CA ILE A 19 -13.04 3.54 -7.61
C ILE A 19 -12.96 2.14 -8.20
N PHE A 20 -11.93 1.40 -7.79
CA PHE A 20 -11.71 0.03 -8.20
C PHE A 20 -11.55 -0.87 -6.98
N ARG A 21 -11.84 -2.15 -7.15
CA ARG A 21 -11.33 -3.18 -6.26
C ARG A 21 -9.94 -3.58 -6.73
N GLY A 22 -9.06 -3.93 -5.79
CA GLY A 22 -7.69 -4.33 -6.09
C GLY A 22 -6.74 -3.15 -6.13
N THR A 23 -5.68 -3.20 -5.32
CA THR A 23 -4.70 -2.11 -5.22
C THR A 23 -3.69 -2.11 -6.37
N ALA A 24 -3.68 -3.13 -7.23
CA ALA A 24 -2.88 -3.18 -8.45
C ALA A 24 -3.59 -2.52 -9.65
N THR A 25 -4.92 -2.61 -9.70
CA THR A 25 -5.77 -2.14 -10.81
C THR A 25 -5.54 -0.67 -11.20
N PRO A 26 -5.37 0.29 -10.26
CA PRO A 26 -5.11 1.67 -10.63
C PRO A 26 -3.84 1.86 -11.47
N ALA A 27 -2.78 1.08 -11.23
CA ALA A 27 -1.57 1.15 -12.03
C ALA A 27 -1.84 0.75 -13.49
N THR A 28 -2.53 -0.38 -13.70
CA THR A 28 -2.91 -0.85 -15.05
C THR A 28 -3.75 0.19 -15.77
N VAL A 29 -4.76 0.73 -15.10
CA VAL A 29 -5.65 1.75 -15.67
C VAL A 29 -4.89 3.02 -16.03
N ILE A 30 -4.01 3.52 -15.15
CA ILE A 30 -3.19 4.71 -15.45
C ILE A 30 -2.34 4.44 -16.69
N GLY A 31 -1.64 3.30 -16.75
CA GLY A 31 -0.77 2.93 -17.86
C GLY A 31 -1.50 2.79 -19.20
N SER A 32 -2.77 2.38 -19.20
CA SER A 32 -3.58 2.20 -20.41
C SER A 32 -4.54 3.38 -20.70
N SER A 33 -4.56 4.42 -19.87
CA SER A 33 -5.58 5.47 -19.96
C SER A 33 -5.35 6.53 -21.05
N GLU A 34 -4.21 6.49 -21.74
CA GLU A 34 -3.76 7.54 -22.66
C GLU A 34 -3.76 8.95 -22.02
N GLY A 35 -3.52 9.01 -20.70
CA GLY A 35 -3.47 10.27 -19.93
C GLY A 35 -4.81 10.73 -19.34
N ASN A 36 -5.89 9.99 -19.55
CA ASN A 36 -7.18 10.28 -18.91
C ASN A 36 -7.16 10.06 -17.39
N TRP A 37 -6.31 9.15 -16.90
CA TRP A 37 -6.10 8.90 -15.48
C TRP A 37 -4.61 8.92 -15.17
N THR A 38 -4.19 9.83 -14.29
CA THR A 38 -2.76 10.14 -14.11
C THR A 38 -2.24 9.90 -12.70
N VAL A 39 -3.12 9.77 -11.71
CA VAL A 39 -2.75 9.67 -10.29
C VAL A 39 -3.58 8.62 -9.57
N SER A 40 -2.92 7.87 -8.69
CA SER A 40 -3.55 7.00 -7.70
C SER A 40 -2.89 7.19 -6.34
N PHE A 41 -3.68 7.07 -5.27
CA PHE A 41 -3.21 7.12 -3.88
C PHE A 41 -3.27 5.74 -3.19
N THR A 42 -3.61 4.69 -3.93
CA THR A 42 -3.94 3.36 -3.38
C THR A 42 -3.04 2.25 -3.91
N THR A 43 -2.08 2.60 -4.78
CA THR A 43 -1.12 1.69 -5.42
C THR A 43 0.27 1.93 -4.85
N THR A 44 1.01 0.85 -4.63
CA THR A 44 2.47 0.90 -4.49
C THR A 44 3.07 0.06 -5.60
N LEU A 45 4.12 0.56 -6.26
CA LEU A 45 4.89 -0.21 -7.23
C LEU A 45 6.21 -0.59 -6.57
N GLY A 46 6.54 -1.88 -6.59
CA GLY A 46 7.85 -2.38 -6.18
C GLY A 46 8.79 -2.54 -7.38
N GLY A 47 10.05 -2.90 -7.09
CA GLY A 47 11.11 -3.03 -8.09
C GLY A 47 11.59 -1.68 -8.62
N ALA A 48 12.38 -1.72 -9.70
CA ALA A 48 12.77 -0.51 -10.41
C ALA A 48 11.53 0.07 -11.12
N LEU A 49 11.14 1.30 -10.77
CA LEU A 49 10.07 2.00 -11.46
C LEU A 49 10.44 2.16 -12.94
N THR A 50 9.57 1.70 -13.82
CA THR A 50 9.70 1.89 -15.27
C THR A 50 8.77 3.00 -15.73
N ALA A 51 9.20 3.75 -16.75
CA ALA A 51 8.31 4.69 -17.44
C ALA A 51 7.01 3.99 -17.86
N PRO A 52 5.84 4.63 -17.75
CA PRO A 52 5.64 6.06 -17.44
C PRO A 52 5.48 6.37 -15.94
N TYR A 53 5.73 5.42 -15.02
CA TYR A 53 5.37 5.60 -13.62
C TYR A 53 6.40 6.41 -12.82
N ASN A 54 5.89 7.21 -11.90
CA ASN A 54 6.67 7.84 -10.85
C ASN A 54 5.95 7.69 -9.51
N ILE A 55 6.70 7.59 -8.41
CA ILE A 55 6.17 7.61 -7.05
C ILE A 55 6.70 8.85 -6.34
N SER A 56 5.79 9.62 -5.76
CA SER A 56 6.11 10.73 -4.87
C SER A 56 5.50 10.50 -3.50
N TYR A 57 6.12 11.11 -2.48
CA TYR A 57 5.62 11.10 -1.11
C TYR A 57 5.23 12.53 -0.72
N PRO A 58 4.18 12.70 0.10
CA PRO A 58 3.67 14.02 0.44
C PRO A 58 4.67 14.82 1.28
N GLU A 59 4.95 16.06 0.87
CA GLU A 59 5.64 17.04 1.73
C GLU A 59 4.76 17.49 2.91
N GLN A 60 3.44 17.54 2.67
CA GLN A 60 2.42 17.84 3.66
C GLN A 60 1.36 16.76 3.64
N GLY A 61 1.02 16.25 4.82
CA GLY A 61 0.07 15.15 4.96
C GLY A 61 0.75 13.91 5.51
N THR A 62 0.06 12.78 5.36
CA THR A 62 0.58 11.48 5.74
C THR A 62 0.34 10.47 4.63
N PHE A 63 1.20 9.48 4.53
CA PHE A 63 1.00 8.28 3.73
C PHE A 63 1.08 7.04 4.62
N VAL A 64 0.61 5.91 4.10
CA VAL A 64 0.54 4.66 4.86
C VAL A 64 1.75 3.80 4.52
N SER A 65 2.47 3.34 5.54
CA SER A 65 3.48 2.28 5.40
C SER A 65 3.31 1.24 6.51
N TRP A 66 3.73 0.00 6.24
CA TRP A 66 3.79 -1.08 7.21
C TRP A 66 4.76 -2.17 6.71
N PRO A 67 5.41 -2.92 7.61
CA PRO A 67 6.09 -4.14 7.21
C PRO A 67 5.05 -5.23 6.94
N GLN A 68 5.06 -5.79 5.74
CA GLN A 68 4.24 -6.97 5.45
C GLN A 68 4.72 -8.14 6.33
N THR A 69 3.81 -8.74 7.09
CA THR A 69 4.14 -9.81 8.04
C THR A 69 4.00 -11.18 7.39
N GLY A 70 4.91 -12.10 7.74
CA GLY A 70 4.87 -13.50 7.32
C GLY A 70 5.03 -14.42 8.52
N ALA A 71 4.40 -15.59 8.49
CA ALA A 71 4.49 -16.59 9.55
C ALA A 71 4.48 -18.01 8.97
N ILE A 72 5.15 -18.94 9.65
CA ILE A 72 5.11 -20.36 9.33
C ILE A 72 4.02 -21.01 10.18
N LEU A 73 3.04 -21.64 9.53
CA LEU A 73 2.01 -22.38 10.24
C LEU A 73 2.64 -23.56 11.01
N ARG A 74 2.18 -23.82 12.24
CA ARG A 74 2.66 -24.95 13.05
C ARG A 74 2.50 -26.29 12.34
N SER A 75 1.46 -26.43 11.52
CA SER A 75 1.14 -27.62 10.72
C SER A 75 1.60 -27.52 9.26
N ALA A 76 2.55 -26.62 8.94
CA ALA A 76 3.08 -26.51 7.58
C ALA A 76 3.62 -27.87 7.10
N PRO A 77 3.21 -28.37 5.92
CA PRO A 77 3.64 -29.69 5.43
C PRO A 77 5.13 -29.74 5.09
N HIS A 78 5.75 -28.57 4.87
CA HIS A 78 7.17 -28.41 4.54
C HIS A 78 7.80 -27.32 5.42
N PRO A 79 8.02 -27.56 6.73
CA PRO A 79 8.48 -26.53 7.65
C PRO A 79 9.88 -26.01 7.32
N GLU A 80 10.78 -26.86 6.85
CA GLU A 80 12.13 -26.44 6.43
C GLU A 80 12.10 -25.60 5.16
N GLY A 81 11.22 -25.92 4.20
CA GLY A 81 11.00 -25.08 3.01
C GLY A 81 10.42 -23.71 3.37
N ALA A 82 9.50 -23.66 4.33
CA ALA A 82 8.96 -22.40 4.83
C ALA A 82 10.04 -21.56 5.55
N LYS A 83 10.90 -22.18 6.36
CA LYS A 83 12.06 -21.50 6.97
C LYS A 83 13.01 -20.96 5.90
N LEU A 84 13.33 -21.76 4.88
CA LEU A 84 14.17 -21.33 3.77
C LEU A 84 13.59 -20.10 3.07
N LEU A 85 12.27 -20.10 2.79
CA LEU A 85 11.60 -18.95 2.20
C LEU A 85 11.72 -17.70 3.10
N HIS A 86 11.49 -17.82 4.40
CA HIS A 86 11.64 -16.69 5.33
C HIS A 86 13.09 -16.15 5.36
N SER A 87 14.07 -17.04 5.41
CA SER A 87 15.50 -16.67 5.36
C SER A 87 15.84 -15.99 4.04
N PHE A 88 15.33 -16.49 2.90
CA PHE A 88 15.50 -15.86 1.60
C PHE A 88 14.86 -14.47 1.53
N MET A 89 13.63 -14.31 2.06
CA MET A 89 12.95 -13.01 2.08
C MET A 89 13.72 -11.95 2.88
N LEU A 90 14.53 -12.35 3.87
CA LEU A 90 15.40 -11.47 4.67
C LEU A 90 16.86 -11.43 4.17
N SER A 91 17.18 -12.15 3.09
CA SER A 91 18.52 -12.10 2.51
C SER A 91 18.82 -10.68 1.99
N GLU A 92 20.10 -10.34 1.93
CA GLU A 92 20.52 -9.03 1.41
C GLU A 92 20.16 -8.91 -0.07
N GLU A 93 20.40 -9.97 -0.84
CA GLU A 93 20.04 -10.06 -2.26
C GLU A 93 18.55 -9.73 -2.49
N ARG A 94 17.66 -10.34 -1.70
CA ARG A 94 16.24 -10.10 -1.85
C ARG A 94 15.86 -8.70 -1.38
N GLN A 95 16.31 -8.28 -0.20
CA GLN A 95 15.94 -6.97 0.35
C GLN A 95 16.47 -5.80 -0.49
N SER A 96 17.64 -5.94 -1.12
CA SER A 96 18.25 -4.89 -1.97
C SER A 96 17.61 -4.78 -3.37
N THR A 97 16.88 -5.80 -3.83
CA THR A 97 16.26 -5.83 -5.18
C THR A 97 14.77 -5.53 -5.18
N MET A 98 14.15 -5.39 -4.00
CA MET A 98 12.70 -5.19 -3.87
C MET A 98 12.18 -3.83 -4.37
N GLY A 99 13.06 -2.83 -4.55
CA GLY A 99 12.67 -1.49 -5.00
C GLY A 99 11.73 -0.72 -4.06
N VAL A 100 11.56 -1.22 -2.83
CA VAL A 100 10.83 -0.59 -1.73
C VAL A 100 11.70 -0.61 -0.49
N TRP A 101 11.25 0.01 0.61
CA TRP A 101 11.99 -0.01 1.87
C TRP A 101 12.23 -1.43 2.38
N SER A 102 13.49 -1.70 2.73
CA SER A 102 13.91 -2.90 3.43
C SER A 102 13.46 -2.88 4.88
N VAL A 103 13.18 -4.07 5.43
CA VAL A 103 12.94 -4.26 6.88
C VAL A 103 14.26 -4.40 7.66
N ARG A 104 15.40 -4.56 6.98
CA ARG A 104 16.71 -4.64 7.63
C ARG A 104 17.26 -3.25 7.91
N THR A 105 17.93 -3.12 9.05
CA THR A 105 18.55 -1.86 9.48
C THR A 105 19.87 -1.56 8.80
N ASP A 106 20.48 -2.51 8.12
CA ASP A 106 21.78 -2.36 7.43
C ASP A 106 21.65 -2.02 5.94
N ILE A 107 20.43 -2.01 5.40
CA ILE A 107 20.15 -1.60 4.02
C ILE A 107 19.60 -0.16 4.02
N LEU A 108 20.08 0.65 3.07
CA LEU A 108 19.64 2.04 2.91
C LEU A 108 18.22 2.12 2.34
N GLY A 109 17.58 3.29 2.46
CA GLY A 109 16.28 3.51 1.82
C GLY A 109 16.38 3.50 0.28
N PRO A 110 15.28 3.20 -0.41
CA PRO A 110 15.25 3.15 -1.87
C PRO A 110 15.44 4.55 -2.46
N SER A 111 16.07 4.64 -3.63
CA SER A 111 16.10 5.87 -4.46
C SER A 111 16.55 7.14 -3.72
N GLY A 112 17.45 7.02 -2.74
CA GLY A 112 17.97 8.15 -1.95
C GLY A 112 17.04 8.64 -0.84
N PHE A 113 15.89 8.01 -0.63
CA PHE A 113 15.04 8.27 0.53
C PHE A 113 15.73 7.78 1.82
N PRO A 114 15.42 8.39 2.97
CA PRO A 114 15.83 7.85 4.27
C PRO A 114 15.19 6.47 4.51
N LYS A 115 15.64 5.77 5.56
CA LYS A 115 14.98 4.53 5.99
C LYS A 115 13.54 4.83 6.40
N ILE A 116 12.66 3.83 6.33
CA ILE A 116 11.23 4.03 6.56
C ILE A 116 10.91 4.58 7.96
N LEU A 117 11.74 4.27 8.96
CA LEU A 117 11.60 4.78 10.32
C LEU A 117 11.98 6.26 10.46
N ASP A 118 12.80 6.77 9.54
CA ASP A 118 13.26 8.15 9.49
C ASP A 118 12.51 8.96 8.40
N MET A 119 11.59 8.32 7.67
CA MET A 119 10.86 8.92 6.57
C MET A 119 9.76 9.85 7.09
N PRO A 120 9.76 11.14 6.74
CA PRO A 120 8.71 12.07 7.16
C PRO A 120 7.36 11.68 6.55
N GLY A 121 6.27 11.99 7.25
CA GLY A 121 4.91 11.78 6.75
C GLY A 121 4.39 10.34 6.89
N THR A 122 5.11 9.44 7.55
CA THR A 122 4.58 8.11 7.92
C THR A 122 5.09 7.67 9.28
N ASP A 123 4.37 6.73 9.89
CA ASP A 123 4.83 5.94 11.03
C ASP A 123 4.35 4.49 10.81
N PRO A 124 5.27 3.55 10.49
CA PRO A 124 4.91 2.19 10.15
C PRO A 124 4.32 1.39 11.33
N THR A 125 4.36 1.92 12.55
CA THR A 125 3.77 1.30 13.74
C THR A 125 2.29 1.64 13.93
N LEU A 126 1.81 2.73 13.33
CA LEU A 126 0.43 3.19 13.54
C LEU A 126 -0.60 2.32 12.83
N PHE A 127 -0.25 1.75 11.67
CA PHE A 127 -1.19 0.91 10.92
C PHE A 127 -1.59 -0.33 11.71
N SER A 128 -0.62 -1.07 12.27
CA SER A 128 -0.87 -2.27 13.08
C SER A 128 -1.70 -1.94 14.34
N LYS A 129 -1.41 -0.81 14.98
CA LYS A 129 -2.18 -0.31 16.13
C LYS A 129 -3.62 0.02 15.76
N TRP A 130 -3.83 0.68 14.62
CA TRP A 130 -5.17 1.01 14.13
C TRP A 130 -5.97 -0.24 13.76
N VAL A 131 -5.40 -1.18 12.99
CA VAL A 131 -6.13 -2.39 12.58
C VAL A 131 -6.48 -3.32 13.75
N SER A 132 -5.82 -3.17 14.90
CA SER A 132 -6.11 -3.92 16.12
C SER A 132 -7.41 -3.43 16.80
N ASP A 133 -7.80 -2.17 16.63
CA ASP A 133 -9.10 -1.66 17.07
C ASP A 133 -10.16 -1.93 15.99
N ARG A 134 -10.73 -3.14 16.03
CA ARG A 134 -11.70 -3.58 15.02
C ARG A 134 -12.96 -2.71 14.98
N ALA A 135 -13.39 -2.17 16.11
CA ALA A 135 -14.58 -1.33 16.18
C ALA A 135 -14.34 0.03 15.53
N ALA A 136 -13.17 0.63 15.73
CA ALA A 136 -12.81 1.88 15.05
C ALA A 136 -12.65 1.67 13.54
N VAL A 137 -12.03 0.56 13.11
CA VAL A 137 -11.89 0.21 11.69
C VAL A 137 -13.27 0.04 11.05
N GLU A 138 -14.18 -0.69 11.69
CA GLU A 138 -15.52 -0.94 11.16
C GLU A 138 -16.34 0.34 11.00
N ARG A 139 -16.38 1.19 12.03
CA ARG A 139 -17.09 2.48 11.95
C ARG A 139 -16.58 3.34 10.81
N LEU A 140 -15.26 3.42 10.64
CA LEU A 140 -14.65 4.22 9.58
C LEU A 140 -14.90 3.60 8.20
N ARG A 141 -14.87 2.26 8.08
CA ARG A 141 -15.21 1.57 6.83
C ARG A 141 -16.64 1.87 6.39
N PHE A 142 -17.63 1.74 7.29
CA PHE A 142 -19.02 2.02 6.95
C PHE A 142 -19.26 3.49 6.61
N PHE A 143 -18.55 4.40 7.29
CA PHE A 143 -18.59 5.81 6.94
C PHE A 143 -18.16 6.08 5.48
N PHE A 144 -17.11 5.40 5.00
CA PHE A 144 -16.67 5.50 3.62
C PHE A 144 -17.61 4.77 2.66
N GLU A 145 -18.05 3.56 3.00
CA GLU A 145 -18.95 2.74 2.16
C GLU A 145 -20.29 3.46 1.90
N ASP A 146 -20.85 4.13 2.90
CA ASP A 146 -22.06 4.96 2.79
C ASP A 146 -21.93 6.09 1.75
N ARG A 147 -20.70 6.57 1.47
CA ARG A 147 -20.43 7.70 0.56
C ARG A 147 -19.86 7.29 -0.78
N LEU A 148 -19.08 6.21 -0.80
CA LEU A 148 -18.42 5.68 -2.00
C LEU A 148 -19.29 4.63 -2.70
N GLY A 149 -20.31 4.11 -2.02
CA GLY A 149 -21.04 2.92 -2.41
C GLY A 149 -20.35 1.63 -1.94
N PRO A 150 -21.04 0.49 -2.06
CA PRO A 150 -20.47 -0.81 -1.72
C PRO A 150 -19.31 -1.17 -2.66
N ALA A 151 -18.38 -1.98 -2.17
CA ALA A 151 -17.32 -2.57 -2.99
C ALA A 151 -17.84 -3.81 -3.75
N ASP A 152 -18.89 -3.63 -4.55
CA ASP A 152 -19.66 -4.68 -5.23
C ASP A 152 -19.10 -5.08 -6.62
N ALA A 153 -18.09 -4.36 -7.11
CA ALA A 153 -17.39 -4.73 -8.34
C ALA A 153 -16.83 -6.17 -8.29
N ILE A 154 -16.64 -6.77 -9.47
CA ILE A 154 -16.08 -8.12 -9.64
C ILE A 154 -14.75 -8.20 -8.88
N SER A 155 -14.47 -9.37 -8.30
CA SER A 155 -13.20 -9.59 -7.60
C SER A 155 -12.03 -9.37 -8.57
N PRO A 156 -10.94 -8.70 -8.14
CA PRO A 156 -9.73 -8.51 -8.95
C PRO A 156 -9.01 -9.81 -9.34
N LEU A 157 -9.50 -10.95 -8.87
CA LEU A 157 -9.01 -12.28 -9.24
C LEU A 157 -9.79 -12.87 -10.42
N LYS A 158 -10.80 -12.15 -10.90
CA LYS A 158 -11.79 -12.63 -11.88
C LYS A 158 -12.17 -11.55 -12.90
N ASP A 159 -11.69 -10.33 -12.75
CA ASP A 159 -11.89 -9.28 -13.75
C ASP A 159 -10.82 -9.39 -14.84
N ASP A 160 -11.08 -8.70 -15.94
CA ASP A 160 -10.19 -8.66 -17.11
C ASP A 160 -9.36 -7.36 -17.14
N ILE A 161 -9.12 -6.76 -15.96
CA ILE A 161 -8.40 -5.48 -15.81
C ILE A 161 -6.93 -5.71 -15.46
#